data_AF-A0A969VAA8-F1
#
_entry.id   AF-A0A969VAA8-F1
#
_cell.length_a   1.000
_cell.length_b   1.000
_cell.length_c   1.000
_cell.angle_alpha   90.00
_cell.angle_beta   90.00
_cell.angle_gamma   90.00
#
_symmetry.space_group_name_H-M   'P 1'
#
loop_
_entity.id
_entity.type
_entity.pdbx_description
1 polymer ?
#
loop_
_entity_poly.entity_id
_entity_poly.type
_entity_poly.pdbx_seq_one_letter_code
_entity_poly.pdbx_strand_id
1 'polypeptide(L)' 'MEDAGYTVFIGFGFFWVFMGIVAVITLLKSDGQKIKFGKWGLLVAIPIIVPIVLVLTYQIFRPFIMQHL' A
#
# COMPACT_ATOMS: atom_id res chain seq x y z
N MET A 1 18.22 -15.58 -15.25
CA MET A 1 19.00 -14.79 -14.26
C MET A 1 18.33 -13.44 -13.98
N GLU A 2 17.72 -12.81 -15.00
CA GLU A 2 16.93 -11.57 -14.86
C GLU A 2 15.65 -11.75 -14.01
N ASP A 3 14.93 -12.87 -14.17
CA ASP A 3 13.70 -13.16 -13.42
C ASP A 3 13.92 -13.38 -11.92
N ALA A 4 15.10 -13.92 -11.56
CA ALA A 4 15.46 -14.16 -10.17
C ALA A 4 15.69 -12.84 -9.42
N GLY A 5 16.35 -11.86 -10.07
CA GLY A 5 16.54 -10.52 -9.51
C GLY A 5 15.21 -9.78 -9.30
N TYR A 6 14.32 -9.85 -10.30
CA TYR A 6 12.99 -9.26 -10.21
C TYR A 6 12.12 -9.91 -9.12
N THR A 7 12.16 -11.23 -9.00
CA THR A 7 11.42 -11.99 -7.97
C THR A 7 11.90 -11.62 -6.55
N VAL A 8 13.21 -11.52 -6.34
CA VAL A 8 13.79 -11.10 -5.06
C VAL A 8 13.39 -9.66 -4.73
N PHE A 9 13.42 -8.75 -5.72
CA PHE A 9 13.00 -7.36 -5.53
C PHE A 9 11.53 -7.25 -5.11
N ILE A 10 10.63 -7.97 -5.78
CA ILE A 10 9.21 -8.01 -5.42
C ILE A 10 9.02 -8.63 -4.02
N GLY A 11 9.68 -9.75 -3.73
CA GLY A 11 9.61 -10.39 -2.42
C GLY A 11 10.07 -9.47 -1.30
N PHE A 12 11.15 -8.72 -1.54
CA PHE A 12 11.65 -7.72 -0.60
C PHE A 12 10.67 -6.56 -0.43
N GLY A 13 10.05 -6.09 -1.52
CA GLY A 13 8.99 -5.07 -1.47
C GLY A 13 7.80 -5.50 -0.60
N PHE A 14 7.29 -6.71 -0.80
CA PHE A 14 6.21 -7.25 0.04
C PHE A 14 6.61 -7.39 1.50
N PHE A 15 7.82 -7.88 1.77
CA PHE A 15 8.35 -8.00 3.13
C PHE A 15 8.45 -6.62 3.81
N TRP A 16 8.88 -5.61 3.08
CA TRP A 16 9.02 -4.25 3.61
C TRP A 16 7.67 -3.59 3.90
N VAL A 17 6.68 -3.77 3.02
CA VAL A 17 5.31 -3.33 3.25
C VAL A 17 4.73 -4.02 4.50
N PHE A 18 4.96 -5.32 4.66
CA PHE A 18 4.51 -6.07 5.83
C PHE A 18 5.16 -5.54 7.12
N MET A 19 6.47 -5.29 7.11
CA MET A 19 7.16 -4.68 8.25
C MET A 19 6.63 -3.28 8.57
N GLY A 20 6.32 -2.46 7.56
CA GLY A 20 5.71 -1.15 7.76
C GLY A 20 4.35 -1.23 8.45
N ILE A 21 3.50 -2.17 8.03
CA ILE A 21 2.19 -2.41 8.65
C ILE A 21 2.37 -2.85 10.11
N VAL A 22 3.25 -3.83 10.37
CA VAL A 22 3.53 -4.32 11.72
C VAL A 22 4.07 -3.20 12.61
N ALA A 23 5.02 -2.40 12.11
CA ALA A 23 5.60 -1.27 12.83
C ALA A 23 4.54 -0.25 13.26
N VAL A 24 3.64 0.13 12.34
CA VAL A 24 2.52 1.04 12.64
C VAL A 24 1.59 0.43 13.69
N ILE A 25 1.24 -0.85 13.57
CA ILE A 25 0.38 -1.53 14.55
C ILE A 25 1.06 -1.56 15.93
N THR A 26 2.35 -1.88 16.01
CA THR A 26 3.09 -1.92 17.28
C THR A 26 3.24 -0.53 17.90
N LEU A 27 3.46 0.50 17.09
CA LEU A 27 3.57 1.89 17.54
C LEU A 27 2.23 2.37 18.12
N LEU A 28 1.12 2.12 17.42
CA LEU A 28 -0.21 2.45 17.93
C LEU A 28 -0.55 1.67 19.21
N LYS A 29 -0.05 0.43 19.33
CA LYS A 29 -0.22 -0.39 20.54
C LYS A 29 0.65 0.09 21.72
N SER A 30 1.85 0.62 21.48
CA SER A 30 2.72 1.16 22.55
C SER A 30 2.15 2.43 23.18
N ASP A 31 1.42 3.23 22.42
CA ASP A 31 0.74 4.44 22.92
C ASP A 31 -0.54 4.14 23.75
N GLY A 32 -0.84 2.86 24.00
CA GLY A 32 -2.07 2.46 24.72
C GLY A 32 -3.35 2.79 23.95
N GLN A 33 -3.25 3.20 22.69
CA GLN A 33 -4.39 3.45 21.83
C GLN A 33 -5.04 2.11 21.48
N LYS A 34 -6.28 1.93 21.94
CA LYS A 34 -7.15 0.89 21.37
C LYS A 34 -7.24 1.16 19.87
N ILE A 35 -6.89 0.19 19.02
CA ILE A 35 -7.03 0.28 17.56
C ILE A 35 -8.52 0.51 17.29
N LYS A 36 -8.89 1.78 17.17
CA LYS A 36 -10.24 2.23 16.89
C LYS A 36 -10.19 2.80 15.49
N PHE A 37 -10.87 2.13 14.57
CA PHE A 37 -11.22 2.71 13.28
C PHE A 37 -12.24 3.84 13.52
N GLY A 38 -11.75 4.97 14.04
CA GLY A 38 -12.56 6.16 14.27
C GLY A 38 -12.75 6.95 12.99
N LYS A 39 -13.84 7.73 12.90
CA LYS A 39 -14.10 8.65 11.77
C LYS A 39 -12.90 9.53 11.42
N TRP A 40 -12.15 9.97 12.44
CA TRP A 40 -10.94 10.79 12.26
C TRP A 40 -9.77 10.03 11.63
N GLY A 41 -9.56 8.76 12.00
CA GLY A 41 -8.54 7.93 11.37
C GLY A 41 -8.87 7.63 9.91
N LEU A 42 -10.15 7.40 9.60
CA LEU A 42 -10.61 7.20 8.23
C LEU A 42 -10.47 8.49 7.40
N LEU A 43 -10.80 9.65 7.96
CA LEU A 43 -10.63 10.95 7.30
C LEU A 43 -9.18 11.20 6.87
N VAL A 44 -8.21 10.80 7.70
CA VAL A 44 -6.77 10.91 7.40
C VAL A 44 -6.31 9.81 6.44
N ALA A 45 -6.87 8.60 6.53
CA ALA A 45 -6.51 7.50 5.65
C ALA A 45 -6.99 7.71 4.21
N ILE A 46 -8.16 8.33 4.00
CA ILE A 46 -8.74 8.59 2.68
C ILE A 46 -7.76 9.31 1.73
N PRO A 47 -7.19 10.50 2.06
CA PRO A 47 -6.27 11.20 1.17
C PRO A 47 -4.94 10.47 0.94
N ILE A 48 -4.61 9.46 1.74
CA ILE A 48 -3.42 8.61 1.55
C ILE A 48 -3.76 7.44 0.62
N ILE A 49 -4.87 6.75 0.88
CA ILE A 49 -5.28 5.54 0.15
C ILE A 49 -5.83 5.90 -1.24
N VAL A 50 -6.60 6.98 -1.37
CA VAL A 50 -7.25 7.35 -2.64
C VAL A 50 -6.25 7.57 -3.78
N PRO A 51 -5.17 8.36 -3.63
CA PRO A 51 -4.18 8.51 -4.70
C PRO A 51 -3.49 7.20 -5.07
N ILE A 52 -3.17 6.36 -4.07
CA ILE A 52 -2.52 5.06 -4.30
C ILE A 52 -3.45 4.16 -5.12
N VAL A 53 -4.71 4.04 -4.71
CA VAL A 53 -5.70 3.22 -5.43
C VAL A 53 -5.92 3.75 -6.84
N LEU A 54 -6.04 5.06 -7.02
CA LEU A 54 -6.20 5.68 -8.35
C LEU A 54 -5.01 5.37 -9.27
N VAL A 55 -3.78 5.52 -8.78
CA VAL A 55 -2.57 5.25 -9.58
C VAL A 55 -2.47 3.77 -9.93
N LEU A 56 -2.67 2.87 -8.96
CA LEU A 56 -2.62 1.43 -9.21
C LEU A 56 -3.70 0.98 -10.20
N THR A 57 -4.91 1.51 -10.04
CA THR A 57 -6.02 1.26 -10.96
C THR A 57 -5.68 1.79 -12.34
N TYR A 58 -5.21 3.03 -12.46
CA TYR A 58 -4.78 3.61 -13.72
C TYR A 58 -3.69 2.76 -14.39
N GLN A 59 -2.71 2.27 -13.64
CA GLN A 59 -1.63 1.46 -14.22
C GLN A 59 -2.12 0.13 -14.80
N ILE A 60 -3.13 -0.48 -14.18
CA ILE A 60 -3.79 -1.70 -14.67
C ILE A 60 -4.62 -1.41 -15.92
N PHE A 61 -5.36 -0.30 -15.95
CA PHE A 61 -6.23 0.06 -17.07
C PHE A 61 -5.52 0.76 -18.23
N ARG A 62 -4.36 1.39 -17.99
CA ARG A 62 -3.52 2.08 -18.98
C ARG A 62 -3.27 1.27 -20.25
N PRO A 63 -2.85 -0.02 -20.22
CA PRO A 63 -2.66 -0.79 -21.44
C PRO A 63 -3.96 -0.97 -22.25
N PHE A 64 -5.12 -1.11 -21.59
CA PHE A 64 -6.41 -1.23 -22.27
C PHE A 64 -6.86 0.08 -22.92
N ILE A 65 -6.62 1.22 -22.25
CA ILE A 65 -6.96 2.56 -22.76
C ILE A 65 -6.08 2.94 -23.95
N MET A 66 -4.75 2.74 -23.85
CA MET A 66 -3.79 3.08 -24.91
C MET A 66 -3.91 2.18 -26.15
N GLN A 67 -4.57 1.03 -26.04
CA GLN A 67 -4.84 0.15 -27.18
C GLN A 67 -6.01 0.65 -28.05
N HIS A 68 -6.83 1.59 -27.56
CA HIS A 68 -8.03 2.12 -28.23
C HIS A 68 -7.89 3.60 -28.64
N LEU A 69 -6.69 4.18 -28.49
CA LEU A 69 -6.29 5.53 -28.92
C LEU A 69 -5.27 5.43 -30.04
#